data_AF-A0A383S544-F1
#
_entry.id   AF-A0A383S544-F1
#
_cell.length_a   1.000
_cell.length_b   1.000
_cell.length_c   1.000
_cell.angle_alpha   90.00
_cell.angle_beta   90.00
_cell.angle_gamma   90.00
#
_symmetry.space_group_name_H-M   'P 1'
#
loop_
_entity.id
_entity.type
_entity.pdbx_description
1 polymer ?
#
loop_
_entity_poly.entity_id
_entity_poly.type
_entity_poly.pdbx_seq_one_letter_code
_entity_poly.pdbx_strand_id
1 'polypeptide(L)'
;MKELYSDFFPVSATDEEACDYAAASVHAFLHGELPEATADEIRHHLMICEHCMDDFDIEATISTLVQRSCSGTPCASGELRARIRRLTVISRQAF
;
A
#
# COMPACT_ATOMS: atom_id res chain seq x y z
N MET A 1 -12.26 -17.47 18.96
CA MET A 1 -12.23 -17.92 17.55
C MET A 1 -12.90 -16.84 16.70
N LYS A 2 -12.27 -15.65 16.61
CA LYS A 2 -12.77 -14.43 15.95
C LYS A 2 -11.69 -13.82 15.02
N GLU A 3 -10.72 -14.63 14.61
CA GLU A 3 -9.40 -14.16 14.14
C GLU A 3 -9.12 -14.52 12.66
N LEU A 4 -10.14 -14.81 11.84
CA LEU A 4 -9.93 -15.23 10.44
C LEU A 4 -10.98 -14.71 9.45
N TYR A 5 -11.72 -13.66 9.80
CA TYR A 5 -12.75 -13.07 8.93
C TYR A 5 -12.60 -11.55 8.74
N SER A 6 -11.48 -10.93 9.15
CA SER A 6 -11.22 -9.50 8.91
C SER A 6 -10.55 -9.20 7.56
N ASP A 7 -10.18 -10.23 6.79
CA ASP A 7 -9.39 -10.07 5.56
C ASP A 7 -10.25 -9.97 4.30
N PHE A 8 -11.57 -10.13 4.42
CA PHE A 8 -12.52 -9.95 3.33
C PHE A 8 -13.24 -8.62 3.51
N PHE A 9 -13.16 -7.76 2.49
CA PHE A 9 -14.03 -6.60 2.41
C PHE A 9 -15.48 -7.05 2.58
N PRO A 10 -16.28 -6.42 3.44
CA PRO A 10 -17.64 -6.88 3.68
C PRO A 10 -18.49 -6.64 2.42
N VAL A 11 -18.63 -7.69 1.59
CA VAL A 11 -19.44 -7.70 0.35
C VAL A 11 -20.95 -7.45 0.64
N SER A 12 -21.36 -7.38 1.91
CA SER A 12 -22.71 -7.04 2.35
C SER A 12 -22.80 -5.86 3.33
N ALA A 13 -21.76 -5.03 3.43
CA ALA A 13 -21.75 -3.85 4.30
C ALA A 13 -22.68 -2.75 3.79
N THR A 14 -23.15 -1.90 4.70
CA THR A 14 -23.71 -0.60 4.33
C THR A 14 -22.60 0.29 3.76
N ASP A 15 -22.97 1.35 3.02
CA ASP A 15 -21.99 2.31 2.48
C ASP A 15 -21.06 2.87 3.58
N GLU A 16 -21.57 3.05 4.80
CA GLU A 16 -20.80 3.54 5.97
C GLU A 16 -19.77 2.52 6.47
N GLU A 17 -20.15 1.26 6.63
CA GLU A 17 -19.23 0.19 7.06
C GLU A 17 -18.12 -0.06 6.01
N ALA A 18 -18.44 0.11 4.73
CA ALA A 18 -17.47 0.02 3.64
C ALA A 18 -16.46 1.18 3.67
N CYS A 19 -16.91 2.41 3.93
CA CYS A 19 -16.05 3.57 4.11
C CYS A 19 -15.12 3.41 5.32
N ASP A 20 -15.63 2.96 6.46
CA ASP A 20 -14.84 2.71 7.68
C ASP A 20 -13.74 1.67 7.41
N TYR A 21 -14.07 0.60 6.69
CA TYR A 21 -13.10 -0.42 6.30
C TYR A 21 -12.03 0.13 5.36
N ALA A 22 -12.42 0.92 4.36
CA ALA A 22 -11.48 1.55 3.43
C ALA A 22 -10.54 2.51 4.16
N ALA A 23 -11.06 3.34 5.07
CA ALA A 23 -10.26 4.25 5.89
C ALA A 23 -9.27 3.50 6.79
N ALA A 24 -9.70 2.40 7.43
CA ALA A 24 -8.82 1.58 8.25
C ALA A 24 -7.72 0.88 7.43
N SER A 25 -8.01 0.56 6.17
CA SER A 25 -7.12 -0.22 5.29
C SER A 25 -6.26 0.65 4.37
N VAL A 26 -6.50 1.97 4.30
CA VAL A 26 -5.88 2.88 3.33
C VAL A 26 -4.35 2.91 3.40
N HIS A 27 -3.79 2.86 4.61
CA HIS A 27 -2.34 2.86 4.80
C HIS A 27 -1.71 1.55 4.33
N ALA A 28 -2.30 0.41 4.69
CA ALA A 28 -1.84 -0.90 4.24
C ALA A 28 -1.92 -1.00 2.71
N PHE A 29 -3.00 -0.47 2.12
CA PHE A 29 -3.16 -0.37 0.67
C PHE A 29 -2.06 0.50 0.02
N LEU A 30 -1.80 1.69 0.55
CA LEU A 30 -0.76 2.61 0.04
C LEU A 30 0.66 2.01 0.08
N HIS A 31 0.93 1.16 1.07
CA HIS A 31 2.23 0.51 1.23
C HIS A 31 2.32 -0.87 0.57
N GLY A 32 1.26 -1.34 -0.10
CA GLY A 32 1.23 -2.65 -0.75
C GLY A 32 1.30 -3.82 0.24
N GLU A 33 0.78 -3.61 1.45
CA GLU A 33 0.76 -4.60 2.54
C GLU A 33 -0.50 -5.47 2.52
N LEU A 34 -1.42 -5.21 1.59
CA LEU A 34 -2.65 -5.97 1.42
C LEU A 34 -2.52 -7.10 0.39
N PRO A 35 -3.24 -8.21 0.57
CA PRO A 35 -3.45 -9.19 -0.49
C PRO A 35 -4.11 -8.56 -1.71
N GLU A 36 -3.79 -9.05 -2.91
CA GLU A 36 -4.32 -8.50 -4.17
C GLU A 36 -5.85 -8.46 -4.21
N ALA A 37 -6.52 -9.51 -3.72
CA ALA A 37 -7.98 -9.57 -3.68
C ALA A 37 -8.59 -8.42 -2.85
N THR A 38 -8.04 -8.16 -1.66
CA THR A 38 -8.48 -7.08 -0.77
C THR A 38 -8.12 -5.70 -1.35
N ALA A 39 -6.96 -5.60 -2.00
CA ALA A 39 -6.54 -4.37 -2.66
C ALA A 39 -7.47 -3.99 -3.84
N ASP A 40 -7.96 -4.97 -4.59
CA ASP A 40 -8.94 -4.77 -5.67
C ASP A 40 -10.29 -4.29 -5.12
N GLU A 41 -10.74 -4.84 -3.99
CA GLU A 41 -11.98 -4.42 -3.32
C GLU A 41 -11.90 -2.96 -2.85
N ILE A 42 -10.79 -2.58 -2.20
CA ILE A 42 -10.55 -1.19 -1.78
C ILE A 42 -10.47 -0.27 -3.00
N ARG A 43 -9.77 -0.69 -4.06
CA ARG A 43 -9.68 0.08 -5.30
C ARG A 43 -11.07 0.30 -5.90
N HIS A 44 -11.93 -0.70 -5.88
CA HIS A 44 -13.31 -0.56 -6.33
C HIS A 44 -14.07 0.48 -5.50
N HIS A 45 -13.98 0.41 -4.18
CA HIS A 45 -14.63 1.36 -3.27
C HIS A 45 -14.15 2.80 -3.49
N LEU A 46 -12.84 3.03 -3.58
CA LEU A 46 -12.28 4.36 -3.84
C LEU A 46 -12.80 4.95 -5.16
N MET A 47 -13.00 4.11 -6.19
CA MET A 47 -13.50 4.57 -7.49
C MET A 47 -14.98 4.98 -7.48
N ILE A 48 -15.77 4.58 -6.49
CA ILE A 48 -17.20 4.87 -6.39
C ILE A 48 -17.56 5.83 -5.25
N CYS A 49 -16.65 6.04 -4.29
CA CYS A 49 -16.85 6.90 -3.13
C CYS A 49 -15.92 8.12 -3.19
N GLU A 50 -16.48 9.30 -3.51
CA GLU A 50 -15.74 10.57 -3.59
C GLU A 50 -15.05 10.91 -2.26
N HIS A 51 -15.75 10.73 -1.13
CA HIS A 51 -15.19 11.02 0.19
C HIS A 51 -13.94 10.19 0.51
N CYS A 52 -13.98 8.88 0.27
CA CYS A 52 -12.83 8.03 0.51
C CYS A 52 -11.68 8.28 -0.49
N MET A 53 -11.99 8.72 -1.70
CA MET A 53 -10.97 9.15 -2.66
C MET A 53 -10.23 10.40 -2.17
N ASP A 54 -10.96 11.40 -1.65
CA ASP A 54 -10.35 12.62 -1.10
C ASP A 54 -9.40 12.29 0.06
N ASP A 55 -9.84 11.44 1.00
CA ASP A 55 -9.00 11.00 2.12
C ASP A 55 -7.77 10.21 1.65
N PHE A 56 -7.95 9.33 0.66
CA PHE A 56 -6.83 8.59 0.05
C PHE A 56 -5.81 9.52 -0.59
N ASP A 57 -6.24 10.55 -1.34
CA ASP A 57 -5.34 11.50 -2.00
C ASP A 57 -4.54 12.31 -0.98
N ILE A 58 -5.14 12.66 0.16
CA ILE A 58 -4.46 13.31 1.28
C ILE A 58 -3.36 12.37 1.83
N GLU A 59 -3.69 11.12 2.13
CA GLU A 59 -2.74 10.15 2.68
C GLU A 59 -1.61 9.78 1.71
N ALA A 60 -1.92 9.67 0.42
CA ALA A 60 -0.93 9.46 -0.64
C ALA A 60 0.04 10.65 -0.74
N THR A 61 -0.48 11.88 -0.60
CA THR A 61 0.32 13.10 -0.57
C THR A 61 1.24 13.13 0.64
N ILE A 62 0.73 12.82 1.83
CA ILE A 62 1.52 12.72 3.06
C ILE A 62 2.63 11.68 2.90
N SER A 63 2.29 10.48 2.42
CA SER A 63 3.25 9.40 2.18
C SER A 63 4.39 9.84 1.25
N THR A 64 4.06 10.57 0.19
CA THR A 64 5.03 11.13 -0.75
C THR A 64 5.94 12.16 -0.08
N LEU A 65 5.39 13.05 0.76
CA LEU A 65 6.16 14.06 1.49
C LEU A 65 7.12 13.42 2.50
N VAL A 66 6.66 12.40 3.23
CA VAL A 66 7.50 11.63 4.16
C VAL A 66 8.65 10.99 3.39
N GLN A 67 8.37 10.30 2.27
CA GLN A 67 9.40 9.64 1.48
C GLN A 67 10.45 10.62 0.94
N ARG A 68 10.02 11.80 0.46
CA ARG A 68 10.94 12.87 0.02
C ARG A 68 11.81 13.37 1.16
N SER A 69 11.24 13.60 2.33
CA SER A 69 11.95 14.08 3.52
C SER A 69 13.00 13.07 4.00
N CYS A 70 12.71 11.77 3.88
CA CYS A 70 13.63 10.68 4.25
C CYS A 70 14.68 10.36 3.17
N SER A 71 14.52 10.81 1.93
CA SER A 71 15.42 10.48 0.82
C SER A 71 16.86 11.00 0.96
N GLY A 72 17.08 12.00 1.83
CA GLY A 72 18.41 12.55 2.15
C GLY A 72 19.18 11.73 3.19
N THR A 73 18.54 10.77 3.85
CA THR A 73 19.20 9.88 4.81
C THR A 73 19.92 8.77 4.05
N PRO A 74 21.24 8.56 4.23
CA PRO A 74 21.96 7.50 3.53
C PRO A 74 21.49 6.12 4.03
N CYS A 75 20.49 5.53 3.36
CA CYS A 75 19.84 4.29 3.78
C CYS A 75 20.67 3.00 3.61
N ALA A 76 21.85 3.06 2.98
CA ALA A 76 22.68 1.87 2.79
C ALA A 76 24.17 2.21 2.79
N SER A 77 25.01 1.28 3.27
CA SER A 77 26.46 1.38 3.07
C SER A 77 26.81 1.26 1.58
N GLY A 78 27.94 1.84 1.17
CA GLY A 78 28.43 1.71 -0.22
C GLY A 78 28.65 0.26 -0.64
N GLU A 79 29.05 -0.58 0.31
CA GLU A 79 29.27 -2.01 0.12
C GLU A 79 27.96 -2.75 -0.22
N LEU A 80 26.89 -2.49 0.54
CA LEU A 80 25.59 -3.11 0.28
C LEU A 80 25.05 -2.73 -1.10
N ARG A 81 25.17 -1.44 -1.48
CA ARG A 81 24.79 -0.98 -2.83
C ARG A 81 25.59 -1.69 -3.93
N ALA A 82 26.90 -1.85 -3.75
CA ALA A 82 27.75 -2.55 -4.71
C ALA A 82 27.36 -4.03 -4.84
N ARG A 83 27.02 -4.69 -3.73
CA ARG A 83 26.56 -6.08 -3.72
C ARG A 83 25.22 -6.24 -4.44
N ILE A 84 24.24 -5.36 -4.17
CA ILE A 84 22.93 -5.38 -4.83
C ILE A 84 23.09 -5.19 -6.34
N ARG A 85 23.91 -4.20 -6.79
CA ARG A 85 24.18 -3.98 -8.22
C ARG A 85 24.77 -5.20 -8.92
N ARG A 86 25.66 -5.96 -8.25
CA ARG A 86 26.20 -7.21 -8.82
C ARG A 86 25.12 -8.27 -8.96
N LEU A 87 24.27 -8.45 -7.95
CA LEU A 87 23.19 -9.42 -7.97
C LEU A 87 22.15 -9.13 -9.06
N THR A 88 21.76 -7.87 -9.26
CA THR A 88 20.76 -7.49 -10.27
C THR A 88 21.25 -7.61 -11.72
N VAL A 89 22.57 -7.54 -11.95
CA VAL A 89 23.16 -7.79 -13.28
C VAL A 89 23.16 -9.29 -13.59
N ILE A 90 23.50 -10.14 -12.61
CA ILE A 90 23.54 -11.59 -12.78
C ILE A 90 22.13 -12.14 -13.04
N SER A 91 21.12 -11.68 -12.29
CA SER A 91 19.74 -12.16 -12.46
C SER A 91 19.09 -11.77 -13.79
N ARG A 92 19.54 -10.68 -14.44
CA ARG A 92 19.07 -10.28 -15.79
C ARG A 92 19.76 -11.03 -16.94
N GLN A 93 20.88 -11.71 -16.70
CA GLN A 93 21.60 -12.48 -17.70
C GLN A 93 21.21 -13.97 -17.71
N ALA A 94 20.48 -14.41 -16.69
CA ALA A 94 20.01 -15.77 -16.53
C ALA A 94 18.58 -16.00 -17.09
N PHE A 95 17.99 -15.00 -17.74
CA PHE A 95 16.69 -15.04 -18.43
C PHE A 95 16.86 -14.70 -19.91
#